data_AF-A0A090KZG1-F1
#
_entry.id   AF-A0A090KZG1-F1
#
_cell.length_a   1.000
_cell.length_b   1.000
_cell.length_c   1.000
_cell.angle_alpha   90.00
_cell.angle_beta   90.00
_cell.angle_gamma   90.00
#
_symmetry.space_group_name_H-M   'P 1'
#
loop_
_entity.id
_entity.type
_entity.pdbx_description
1 polymer ?
#
loop_
_entity_poly.entity_id
_entity_poly.type
_entity_poly.pdbx_seq_one_letter_code
_entity_poly.pdbx_strand_id
1 'polypeptide(L)'
;MLFNLIIINLNIIFLLTMELNEFTVLPIRIPIIENCTNFLGLIFIILFFKHLVNFKHYHINIRIMLITMLIYFIFIISSRFLIFLALLEGKILRSVTFGSQNICFFFFLIHRVGFLGYNSIFYIIVIERTIASIRYKTYENEKKKLLCITIVCLHSLTIFVIMFFRLREFAKNNKEINRIPCLRRNVDNGFLNVISYVILIMTTISSLTFFILLIINKKLYIKSNLRFSKNILSTKYQILENLLFLKALLPCILNFLISSVLNGMLFIYIISELIKGINSLEKEIYIVEMGQISDIIFSISFVTIPLTTYITFKRLKKMYLKKNNHNLYDVKKQKVPKNNQIQPTTVNDIYFNQFNKQWDCQKPKK
;
A
#
# COMPACT_ATOMS: atom_id res chain seq x y z
N MET A 1 -5.41 -7.15 -24.04
CA MET A 1 -6.18 -7.31 -25.29
C MET A 1 -7.68 -7.52 -25.03
N LEU A 2 -8.09 -8.48 -24.18
CA LEU A 2 -9.50 -8.65 -23.77
C LEU A 2 -10.11 -7.40 -23.09
N PHE A 3 -9.30 -6.67 -22.31
CA PHE A 3 -9.74 -5.45 -21.60
C PHE A 3 -10.01 -4.26 -22.53
N ASN A 4 -9.30 -4.17 -23.66
CA ASN A 4 -9.54 -3.11 -24.66
C ASN A 4 -10.79 -3.40 -25.49
N LEU A 5 -11.11 -4.67 -25.73
CA LEU A 5 -12.30 -5.06 -26.51
C LEU A 5 -13.61 -4.79 -25.73
N ILE A 6 -13.60 -4.94 -24.41
CA ILE A 6 -14.75 -4.65 -23.54
C ILE A 6 -14.99 -3.13 -23.43
N ILE A 7 -13.93 -2.32 -23.37
CA ILE A 7 -14.03 -0.85 -23.31
C ILE A 7 -14.55 -0.27 -24.63
N ILE A 8 -14.14 -0.83 -25.77
CA ILE A 8 -14.57 -0.34 -27.10
C ILE A 8 -16.04 -0.70 -27.37
N ASN A 9 -16.51 -1.90 -26.99
CA ASN A 9 -17.89 -2.31 -27.22
C ASN A 9 -18.93 -1.58 -26.34
N LEU A 10 -18.55 -1.11 -25.15
CA LEU A 10 -19.42 -0.30 -24.28
C LEU A 10 -19.57 1.15 -24.76
N ASN A 11 -18.60 1.68 -25.51
CA ASN A 11 -18.64 3.04 -26.04
C ASN A 11 -19.60 3.23 -27.22
N ILE A 12 -19.88 2.17 -27.99
CA ILE A 12 -20.70 2.25 -29.21
C ILE A 12 -22.20 2.15 -28.90
N ILE A 13 -22.60 1.43 -27.85
CA ILE A 13 -24.02 1.20 -27.53
C ILE A 13 -24.66 2.40 -26.79
N PHE A 14 -23.86 3.29 -26.19
CA PHE A 14 -24.38 4.42 -25.38
C PHE A 14 -24.27 5.79 -26.08
N LEU A 15 -23.88 5.84 -27.37
CA LEU A 15 -23.68 7.09 -28.12
C LEU A 15 -24.87 7.49 -29.00
N LEU A 16 -25.95 6.71 -29.00
CA LEU A 16 -27.15 7.02 -29.76
C LEU A 16 -28.25 7.51 -28.82
N THR A 17 -28.56 8.79 -28.98
CA THR A 17 -29.74 9.53 -28.49
C THR A 17 -29.72 9.91 -27.01
N MET A 18 -29.59 11.21 -26.70
CA MET A 18 -30.47 11.96 -25.78
C MET A 18 -29.96 13.40 -25.59
N GLU A 19 -30.90 14.34 -25.55
CA GLU A 19 -30.70 15.79 -25.37
C GLU A 19 -30.00 16.16 -24.03
N LEU A 20 -29.20 17.23 -24.07
CA LEU A 20 -28.40 17.74 -22.95
C LEU A 20 -29.27 18.48 -21.91
N ASN A 21 -29.35 17.92 -20.71
CA ASN A 21 -29.77 18.51 -19.45
C ASN A 21 -28.62 18.32 -18.46
N GLU A 22 -28.49 19.16 -17.41
CA GLU A 22 -27.41 19.04 -16.42
C GLU A 22 -27.31 17.65 -15.76
N PHE A 23 -28.43 16.92 -15.69
CA PHE A 23 -28.49 15.54 -15.21
C PHE A 23 -28.14 14.47 -16.26
N THR A 24 -28.22 14.79 -17.56
CA THR A 24 -27.85 13.86 -18.64
C THR A 24 -26.35 13.86 -18.91
N VAL A 25 -25.63 14.93 -18.51
CA VAL A 25 -24.17 15.08 -18.73
C VAL A 25 -23.29 14.59 -17.56
N LEU A 26 -23.86 13.93 -16.54
CA LEU A 26 -23.04 13.34 -15.47
C LEU A 26 -22.07 12.27 -16.02
N PRO A 27 -20.74 12.42 -15.84
CA PRO A 27 -19.75 11.44 -16.29
C PRO A 27 -19.74 10.22 -15.36
N ILE A 28 -20.66 9.28 -15.60
CA ILE A 28 -20.83 8.05 -14.80
C ILE A 28 -20.01 6.88 -15.36
N ARG A 29 -19.58 6.96 -16.62
CA ARG A 29 -18.88 5.85 -17.32
C ARG A 29 -17.60 5.42 -16.58
N ILE A 30 -16.76 6.37 -16.19
CA ILE A 30 -15.53 6.09 -15.46
C ILE A 30 -15.81 5.51 -14.06
N PRO A 31 -16.68 6.11 -13.22
CA PRO A 31 -17.09 5.53 -11.94
C PRO A 31 -17.61 4.09 -12.01
N ILE A 32 -18.29 3.67 -13.08
CA ILE A 32 -18.72 2.27 -13.24
C ILE A 32 -17.51 1.34 -13.36
N ILE A 33 -16.60 1.64 -14.29
CA ILE A 33 -15.38 0.84 -14.51
C ILE A 33 -14.54 0.79 -13.23
N GLU A 34 -14.45 1.94 -12.56
CA GLU A 34 -13.73 2.09 -11.31
C GLU A 34 -14.32 1.20 -10.20
N ASN A 35 -15.63 1.23 -9.97
CA ASN A 35 -16.29 0.43 -8.95
C ASN A 35 -16.17 -1.07 -9.21
N CYS A 36 -16.26 -1.52 -10.47
CA CYS A 36 -15.98 -2.90 -10.84
C CYS A 36 -14.55 -3.32 -10.47
N THR A 37 -13.58 -2.44 -10.70
CA THR A 37 -12.17 -2.68 -10.33
C THR A 37 -11.98 -2.68 -8.82
N ASN A 38 -12.62 -1.77 -8.10
CA ASN A 38 -12.59 -1.70 -6.64
C ASN A 38 -13.22 -2.94 -5.98
N PHE A 39 -14.28 -3.51 -6.56
CA PHE A 39 -14.86 -4.76 -6.09
C PHE A 39 -13.86 -5.92 -6.17
N LEU A 40 -13.14 -6.04 -7.29
CA LEU A 40 -12.02 -7.00 -7.40
C LEU A 40 -10.92 -6.69 -6.38
N GLY A 41 -10.62 -5.41 -6.15
CA GLY A 41 -9.69 -4.94 -5.13
C GLY A 41 -10.06 -5.43 -3.73
N LEU A 42 -11.33 -5.32 -3.33
CA LEU A 42 -11.83 -5.80 -2.04
C LEU A 42 -11.55 -7.29 -1.82
N ILE A 43 -11.74 -8.12 -2.84
CA ILE A 43 -11.45 -9.57 -2.76
C ILE A 43 -9.97 -9.79 -2.40
N PHE A 44 -9.05 -9.10 -3.09
CA PHE A 44 -7.61 -9.24 -2.83
C PHE A 44 -7.19 -8.63 -1.49
N ILE A 45 -7.82 -7.53 -1.07
CA ILE A 45 -7.62 -6.93 0.25
C ILE A 45 -8.01 -7.94 1.35
N ILE A 46 -9.16 -8.60 1.24
CA ILE A 46 -9.62 -9.60 2.21
C ILE A 46 -8.66 -10.79 2.28
N LEU A 47 -8.24 -11.31 1.12
CA LEU A 47 -7.28 -12.42 1.05
C LEU A 47 -5.94 -12.04 1.70
N PHE A 48 -5.43 -10.84 1.42
CA PHE A 48 -4.17 -10.38 1.98
C PHE A 48 -4.27 -10.07 3.47
N PHE A 49 -5.39 -9.47 3.92
CA PHE A 49 -5.68 -9.25 5.33
C PHE A 49 -5.68 -10.57 6.11
N LYS A 50 -6.40 -11.59 5.62
CA LYS A 50 -6.41 -12.94 6.21
C LYS A 50 -5.01 -13.55 6.29
N HIS A 51 -4.19 -13.36 5.25
CA HIS A 51 -2.79 -13.80 5.26
C HIS A 51 -1.96 -13.10 6.34
N LEU A 52 -2.09 -11.77 6.49
CA LEU A 52 -1.39 -10.99 7.51
C LEU A 52 -1.81 -11.34 8.94
N VAL A 53 -3.08 -11.67 9.18
CA VAL A 53 -3.56 -12.10 10.50
C VAL A 53 -3.03 -13.48 10.86
N ASN A 54 -3.10 -14.43 9.92
CA ASN A 54 -2.74 -15.82 10.18
C ASN A 54 -1.23 -16.09 10.25
N PHE A 55 -0.40 -15.24 9.63
CA PHE A 55 1.04 -15.49 9.55
C PHE A 55 1.83 -14.69 10.60
N LYS A 56 2.29 -15.39 11.65
CA LYS A 56 3.01 -14.78 12.79
C LYS A 56 4.52 -14.57 12.56
N HIS A 57 5.09 -15.06 11.46
CA HIS A 57 6.54 -14.92 11.20
C HIS A 57 6.96 -13.52 10.78
N TYR A 58 6.02 -12.66 10.34
CA TYR A 58 6.39 -11.28 10.03
C TYR A 58 6.50 -10.46 11.32
N HIS A 59 7.48 -9.57 11.35
CA HIS A 59 7.63 -8.62 12.44
C HIS A 59 6.31 -7.86 12.69
N ILE A 60 5.91 -7.76 13.96
CA ILE A 60 4.58 -7.29 14.32
C ILE A 60 4.32 -5.85 13.88
N ASN A 61 5.35 -5.00 13.89
CA ASN A 61 5.23 -3.60 13.47
C ASN A 61 4.82 -3.50 11.99
N ILE A 62 5.43 -4.30 11.12
CA ILE A 62 5.08 -4.27 9.70
C ILE A 62 3.70 -4.86 9.45
N ARG A 63 3.31 -5.91 10.18
CA ARG A 63 1.94 -6.44 10.08
C ARG A 63 0.93 -5.35 10.41
N ILE A 64 1.14 -4.60 11.49
CA ILE A 64 0.29 -3.48 11.88
C ILE A 64 0.24 -2.44 10.75
N MET A 65 1.39 -1.98 10.26
CA MET A 65 1.45 -0.96 9.20
C MET A 65 0.79 -1.40 7.88
N LEU A 66 0.99 -2.67 7.46
CA LEU A 66 0.35 -3.21 6.26
C LEU A 66 -1.17 -3.38 6.46
N ILE A 67 -1.61 -3.78 7.65
CA ILE A 67 -3.05 -3.81 7.98
C ILE A 67 -3.64 -2.39 7.92
N THR A 68 -2.96 -1.39 8.49
CA THR A 68 -3.38 0.01 8.41
C THR A 68 -3.48 0.49 6.96
N MET A 69 -2.51 0.14 6.11
CA MET A 69 -2.56 0.44 4.68
C MET A 69 -3.82 -0.16 4.01
N LEU A 70 -4.19 -1.41 4.35
CA LEU A 70 -5.41 -2.04 3.84
C LEU A 70 -6.69 -1.38 4.37
N ILE A 71 -6.70 -0.91 5.62
CA ILE A 71 -7.83 -0.15 6.17
C ILE A 71 -8.02 1.15 5.37
N TYR A 72 -6.95 1.84 5.00
CA TYR A 72 -7.04 3.03 4.15
C TYR A 72 -7.56 2.70 2.75
N PHE A 73 -7.21 1.55 2.16
CA PHE A 73 -7.83 1.10 0.91
C PHE A 73 -9.34 0.90 1.05
N ILE A 74 -9.79 0.29 2.15
CA ILE A 74 -11.22 0.11 2.42
C ILE A 74 -11.91 1.47 2.53
N PHE A 75 -11.33 2.44 3.24
CA PHE A 75 -11.90 3.79 3.33
C PHE A 75 -12.06 4.44 1.94
N ILE A 76 -11.05 4.36 1.08
CA ILE A 76 -11.12 4.93 -0.27
C ILE A 76 -12.19 4.20 -1.10
N ILE A 77 -12.18 2.86 -1.12
CA ILE A 77 -13.14 2.07 -1.89
C ILE A 77 -14.59 2.35 -1.43
N SER A 78 -14.84 2.28 -0.11
CA SER A 78 -16.17 2.51 0.45
C SER A 78 -16.66 3.92 0.17
N SER A 79 -15.82 4.94 0.37
CA SER A 79 -16.21 6.33 0.09
C SER A 79 -16.52 6.57 -1.39
N ARG A 80 -15.75 5.98 -2.31
CA ARG A 80 -16.00 6.13 -3.75
C ARG A 80 -17.26 5.39 -4.21
N PHE A 81 -17.52 4.21 -3.67
CA PHE A 81 -18.78 3.51 -3.91
C PHE A 81 -19.97 4.34 -3.43
N LEU A 82 -19.87 4.96 -2.25
CA LEU A 82 -20.91 5.82 -1.70
C LEU A 82 -21.12 7.10 -2.53
N ILE A 83 -20.04 7.75 -3.00
CA ILE A 83 -20.12 8.88 -3.94
C ILE A 83 -20.81 8.44 -5.24
N PHE A 84 -20.44 7.27 -5.78
CA PHE A 84 -21.08 6.74 -6.98
C PHE A 84 -22.58 6.50 -6.79
N LEU A 85 -23.01 5.95 -5.66
CA LEU A 85 -24.43 5.79 -5.35
C LEU A 85 -25.18 7.13 -5.31
N ALA A 86 -24.57 8.17 -4.72
CA ALA A 86 -25.15 9.51 -4.71
C ALA A 86 -25.26 10.12 -6.12
N LEU A 87 -24.27 9.88 -6.99
CA LEU A 87 -24.32 10.31 -8.39
C LEU A 87 -25.37 9.53 -9.20
N LEU A 88 -25.51 8.23 -8.94
CA LEU A 88 -26.48 7.36 -9.60
C LEU A 88 -27.91 7.73 -9.22
N GLU A 89 -28.17 8.01 -7.94
CA GLU A 89 -29.43 8.54 -7.44
C GLU A 89 -29.79 9.86 -8.15
N GLY A 90 -28.85 10.81 -8.21
CA GLY A 90 -29.06 12.08 -8.90
C GLY A 90 -29.43 11.90 -10.37
N LYS A 91 -28.80 10.95 -11.07
CA LYS A 91 -29.10 10.68 -12.49
C LYS A 91 -30.42 9.95 -12.74
N ILE A 92 -30.71 8.91 -11.95
CA ILE A 92 -31.87 8.03 -12.18
C ILE A 92 -33.13 8.58 -11.51
N LEU A 93 -33.01 8.94 -10.24
CA LEU A 93 -34.14 9.31 -9.38
C LEU A 93 -34.38 10.82 -9.34
N ARG A 94 -33.49 11.62 -9.94
CA ARG A 94 -33.52 13.09 -9.90
C ARG A 94 -33.72 13.65 -8.48
N SER A 95 -33.15 12.96 -7.50
CA SER A 95 -33.22 13.30 -6.07
C SER A 95 -31.82 13.49 -5.50
N VAL A 96 -31.75 14.09 -4.32
CA VAL A 96 -30.48 14.46 -3.65
C VAL A 96 -30.43 13.94 -2.21
N THR A 97 -31.11 12.82 -1.92
CA THR A 97 -31.16 12.26 -0.56
C THR A 97 -29.78 11.77 -0.11
N PHE A 98 -29.12 10.88 -0.86
CA PHE A 98 -27.70 10.53 -0.68
C PHE A 98 -26.75 11.60 -1.22
N GLY A 99 -27.21 12.42 -2.16
CA GLY A 99 -26.50 13.60 -2.67
C GLY A 99 -26.49 14.82 -1.73
N SER A 100 -27.05 14.73 -0.53
CA SER A 100 -27.16 15.89 0.37
C SER A 100 -25.79 16.38 0.86
N GLN A 101 -25.69 17.67 1.17
CA GLN A 101 -24.42 18.31 1.53
C GLN A 101 -23.70 17.62 2.69
N ASN A 102 -24.42 17.24 3.75
CA ASN A 102 -23.85 16.59 4.92
C ASN A 102 -23.33 15.17 4.63
N ILE A 103 -24.06 14.43 3.79
CA ILE A 103 -23.70 13.06 3.41
C ILE A 103 -22.49 13.09 2.47
N CYS A 104 -22.50 13.94 1.45
CA CYS A 104 -21.36 14.14 0.55
C CYS A 104 -20.11 14.62 1.33
N PHE A 105 -20.28 15.53 2.29
CA PHE A 105 -19.20 15.95 3.19
C PHE A 105 -18.56 14.76 3.91
N PHE A 106 -19.39 13.87 4.48
CA PHE A 106 -18.89 12.68 5.16
C PHE A 106 -18.17 11.72 4.21
N PHE A 107 -18.71 11.49 3.01
CA PHE A 107 -18.06 10.63 2.00
C PHE A 107 -16.71 11.20 1.57
N PHE A 108 -16.63 12.51 1.32
CA PHE A 108 -15.36 13.17 1.02
C PHE A 108 -14.38 13.15 2.19
N LEU A 109 -14.84 13.28 3.42
CA LEU A 109 -13.99 13.17 4.60
C LEU A 109 -13.33 11.79 4.67
N ILE A 110 -14.12 10.71 4.55
CA ILE A 110 -13.59 9.34 4.53
C ILE A 110 -12.60 9.18 3.37
N HIS A 111 -12.96 9.65 2.17
CA HIS A 111 -12.12 9.56 0.98
C HIS A 111 -10.76 10.23 1.20
N ARG A 112 -10.75 11.46 1.69
CA ARG A 112 -9.52 12.25 1.89
C ARG A 112 -8.65 11.70 3.01
N VAL A 113 -9.26 11.23 4.10
CA VAL A 113 -8.53 10.57 5.20
C VAL A 113 -7.89 9.26 4.69
N GLY A 114 -8.64 8.45 3.94
CA GLY A 114 -8.12 7.25 3.31
C GLY A 114 -6.98 7.54 2.34
N PHE A 115 -7.16 8.53 1.45
CA PHE A 115 -6.16 8.94 0.47
C PHE A 115 -4.87 9.43 1.11
N LEU A 116 -4.95 10.37 2.06
CA LEU A 116 -3.76 10.88 2.74
C LEU A 116 -3.09 9.79 3.57
N GLY A 117 -3.88 9.03 4.32
CA GLY A 117 -3.40 7.93 5.15
C GLY A 117 -2.66 6.86 4.35
N TYR A 118 -3.18 6.49 3.17
CA TYR A 118 -2.52 5.56 2.25
C TYR A 118 -1.17 6.09 1.76
N ASN A 119 -1.10 7.36 1.37
CA ASN A 119 0.16 7.91 0.88
C ASN A 119 1.19 8.03 2.02
N SER A 120 0.77 8.44 3.21
CA SER A 120 1.66 8.67 4.34
C SER A 120 2.12 7.42 5.08
N ILE A 121 1.29 6.37 5.14
CA ILE A 121 1.70 5.09 5.78
C ILE A 121 2.89 4.46 5.06
N PHE A 122 3.03 4.71 3.77
CA PHE A 122 4.17 4.26 2.98
C PHE A 122 5.49 4.82 3.52
N TYR A 123 5.55 6.12 3.82
CA TYR A 123 6.74 6.78 4.37
C TYR A 123 7.08 6.21 5.74
N ILE A 124 6.06 5.93 6.56
CA ILE A 124 6.21 5.31 7.88
C ILE A 124 6.83 3.91 7.75
N ILE A 125 6.39 3.11 6.79
CA ILE A 125 6.97 1.78 6.51
C ILE A 125 8.45 1.91 6.12
N VAL A 126 8.79 2.85 5.25
CA VAL A 126 10.19 3.06 4.82
C VAL A 126 11.07 3.49 6.00
N ILE A 127 10.62 4.46 6.82
CA ILE A 127 11.35 4.90 8.02
C ILE A 127 11.56 3.73 8.98
N GLU A 128 10.53 2.93 9.21
CA GLU A 128 10.62 1.79 10.11
C GLU A 128 11.63 0.75 9.60
N ARG A 129 11.65 0.47 8.28
CA ARG A 129 12.63 -0.42 7.66
C ARG A 129 14.05 0.16 7.68
N THR A 130 14.19 1.49 7.59
CA THR A 130 15.47 2.18 7.81
C THR A 130 15.98 1.93 9.22
N ILE A 131 15.13 2.13 10.23
CA ILE A 131 15.48 1.89 11.65
C ILE A 131 15.88 0.44 11.87
N ALA A 132 15.10 -0.51 11.33
CA ALA A 132 15.40 -1.95 11.41
C ALA A 132 16.73 -2.31 10.75
N SER A 133 17.07 -1.66 9.63
CA SER A 133 18.34 -1.88 8.92
C SER A 133 19.54 -1.28 9.66
N ILE A 134 19.40 -0.08 10.25
CA ILE A 134 20.48 0.58 11.00
C ILE A 134 20.71 -0.14 12.33
N ARG A 135 19.64 -0.43 13.07
CA ARG A 135 19.68 -1.06 14.40
C ARG A 135 19.54 -2.58 14.34
N TYR A 136 19.99 -3.23 13.27
CA TYR A 136 19.78 -4.67 13.05
C TYR A 136 20.23 -5.56 14.23
N LYS A 137 21.22 -5.11 15.03
CA LYS A 137 21.71 -5.84 16.22
C LYS A 137 20.78 -5.80 17.44
N THR A 138 20.05 -4.70 17.63
CA THR A 138 19.26 -4.45 18.85
C THR A 138 17.75 -4.41 18.59
N TYR A 139 17.36 -4.29 17.32
CA TYR A 139 15.97 -4.07 16.91
C TYR A 139 15.00 -5.16 17.40
N GLU A 140 15.37 -6.44 17.34
CA GLU A 140 14.48 -7.52 17.82
C GLU A 140 14.31 -7.59 19.33
N ASN A 141 15.29 -7.09 20.10
CA ASN A 141 15.24 -7.10 21.55
C ASN A 141 14.29 -6.02 22.08
N GLU A 142 14.09 -4.95 21.32
CA GLU A 142 13.23 -3.83 21.69
C GLU A 142 11.77 -4.02 21.22
N LYS A 143 11.13 -5.17 21.47
CA LYS A 143 9.75 -5.48 21.02
C LYS A 143 8.69 -4.46 21.50
N LYS A 144 8.62 -3.29 20.87
CA LYS A 144 7.74 -2.17 21.24
C LYS A 144 6.51 -2.13 20.33
N LYS A 145 5.69 -3.19 20.39
CA LYS A 145 4.39 -3.26 19.66
C LYS A 145 3.52 -2.03 19.99
N LEU A 146 3.46 -1.66 21.28
CA LEU A 146 2.65 -0.54 21.76
C LEU A 146 3.04 0.77 21.09
N LEU A 147 4.36 1.06 21.00
CA LEU A 147 4.86 2.27 20.36
C LEU A 147 4.46 2.36 18.88
N CYS A 148 4.51 1.25 18.13
CA CYS A 148 4.06 1.22 16.74
C CYS A 148 2.56 1.52 16.62
N ILE A 149 1.73 0.92 17.49
CA ILE A 149 0.28 1.20 17.52
C ILE A 149 0.03 2.68 17.84
N THR A 150 0.70 3.23 18.86
CA THR A 150 0.56 4.63 19.24
C THR A 150 0.92 5.57 18.09
N ILE A 151 2.02 5.31 17.38
CA ILE A 151 2.43 6.11 16.21
C ILE A 151 1.36 6.07 15.11
N VAL A 152 0.85 4.86 14.80
CA VAL A 152 -0.20 4.69 13.78
C VAL A 152 -1.50 5.39 14.18
N CYS A 153 -1.94 5.24 15.43
CA CYS A 153 -3.15 5.88 15.93
C CYS A 153 -3.04 7.41 15.94
N LEU A 154 -1.92 7.94 16.43
CA LEU A 154 -1.65 9.39 16.43
C LEU A 154 -1.61 9.91 14.99
N HIS A 155 -0.99 9.17 14.08
CA HIS A 155 -0.92 9.51 12.67
C HIS A 155 -2.32 9.59 12.02
N SER A 156 -3.16 8.57 12.21
CA SER A 156 -4.54 8.55 11.70
C SER A 156 -5.38 9.68 12.30
N LEU A 157 -5.23 9.96 13.61
CA LEU A 157 -5.94 11.04 14.29
C LEU A 157 -5.55 12.40 13.73
N THR A 158 -4.26 12.67 13.54
CA THR A 158 -3.78 13.94 12.98
C THR A 158 -4.34 14.18 11.58
N ILE A 159 -4.34 13.16 10.71
CA ILE A 159 -4.92 13.27 9.36
C ILE A 159 -6.42 13.57 9.44
N PHE A 160 -7.15 12.85 10.30
CA PHE A 160 -8.58 13.04 10.48
C PHE A 160 -8.90 14.48 10.92
N VAL A 161 -8.20 14.99 11.94
CA VAL A 161 -8.40 16.34 12.48
C VAL A 161 -8.12 17.40 11.41
N ILE A 162 -6.98 17.33 10.72
CA ILE A 162 -6.62 18.29 9.67
C ILE A 162 -7.69 18.32 8.56
N MET A 163 -8.10 17.14 8.08
CA MET A 163 -9.08 17.06 7.00
C MET A 163 -10.47 17.51 7.43
N PHE A 164 -10.89 17.20 8.66
CA PHE A 164 -12.18 17.60 9.19
C PHE A 164 -12.30 19.13 9.24
N PHE A 165 -11.32 19.82 9.81
CA PHE A 165 -11.34 21.28 9.89
C PHE A 165 -11.31 21.93 8.50
N ARG A 166 -10.47 21.43 7.58
CA ARG A 166 -10.38 21.97 6.22
C ARG A 166 -11.65 21.79 5.40
N LEU A 167 -12.24 20.60 5.44
CA LEU A 167 -13.50 20.35 4.74
C LEU A 167 -14.65 21.17 5.36
N ARG A 168 -14.64 21.38 6.68
CA ARG A 168 -15.69 22.16 7.36
C ARG A 168 -15.61 23.64 7.00
N GLU A 169 -14.41 24.21 6.99
CA GLU A 169 -14.15 25.58 6.52
C GLU A 169 -14.64 25.76 5.08
N PHE A 170 -14.32 24.79 4.21
CA PHE A 170 -14.78 24.76 2.84
C PHE A 170 -16.31 24.74 2.70
N ALA A 171 -16.99 23.86 3.45
CA ALA A 171 -18.45 23.75 3.41
C ALA A 171 -19.15 25.04 3.87
N LYS A 172 -18.53 25.83 4.75
CA LYS A 172 -19.06 27.11 5.25
C LYS A 172 -18.98 28.22 4.20
N ASN A 173 -17.90 28.26 3.42
CA ASN A 173 -17.60 29.34 2.49
C ASN A 173 -18.36 29.23 1.15
N ASN A 174 -18.83 28.02 0.80
CA ASN A 174 -19.50 27.77 -0.49
C ASN A 174 -21.00 27.49 -0.32
N LYS A 175 -21.80 28.56 -0.37
CA LYS A 175 -23.28 28.50 -0.24
C LYS A 175 -24.06 28.42 -1.56
N GLU A 176 -23.41 28.33 -2.72
CA GLU A 176 -24.14 28.32 -4.00
C GLU A 176 -25.01 27.06 -4.19
N ILE A 177 -26.23 27.28 -4.69
CA ILE A 177 -27.41 26.44 -4.49
C ILE A 177 -27.65 25.42 -5.64
N ASN A 178 -27.01 25.57 -6.80
CA ASN A 178 -27.56 24.98 -8.04
C ASN A 178 -26.87 23.70 -8.57
N ARG A 179 -26.01 23.01 -7.80
CA ARG A 179 -25.34 21.77 -8.28
C ARG A 179 -25.36 20.66 -7.22
N ILE A 180 -25.38 19.39 -7.67
CA ILE A 180 -25.28 18.22 -6.77
C ILE A 180 -23.99 18.35 -5.93
N PRO A 181 -24.09 18.42 -4.59
CA PRO A 181 -22.93 18.62 -3.71
C PRO A 181 -21.81 17.60 -3.90
N CYS A 182 -22.15 16.33 -4.19
CA CYS A 182 -21.19 15.26 -4.47
C CYS A 182 -20.45 15.41 -5.81
N LEU A 183 -20.97 16.21 -6.75
CA LEU A 183 -20.30 16.53 -8.03
C LEU A 183 -19.39 17.75 -7.89
N ARG A 184 -19.58 18.58 -6.85
CA ARG A 184 -18.79 19.79 -6.61
C ARG A 184 -17.38 19.42 -6.15
N ARG A 185 -16.50 19.18 -7.11
CA ARG A 185 -15.06 18.97 -6.88
C ARG A 185 -14.32 20.31 -6.80
N ASN A 186 -14.94 21.38 -6.31
CA ASN A 186 -14.28 22.68 -6.18
C ASN A 186 -13.44 22.72 -4.91
N VAL A 187 -12.46 21.83 -4.77
CA VAL A 187 -11.57 21.93 -3.63
C VAL A 187 -10.76 23.21 -3.76
N ASP A 188 -10.45 23.85 -2.64
CA ASP A 188 -9.51 24.96 -2.59
C ASP A 188 -8.20 24.55 -3.30
N ASN A 189 -8.02 25.04 -4.53
CA ASN A 189 -6.98 24.59 -5.44
C ASN A 189 -5.60 24.74 -4.78
N GLY A 190 -5.39 25.80 -3.99
CA GLY A 190 -4.11 26.06 -3.32
C GLY A 190 -3.69 24.93 -2.37
N PHE A 191 -4.59 24.50 -1.49
CA PHE A 191 -4.28 23.47 -0.49
C PHE A 191 -4.04 22.09 -1.10
N LEU A 192 -4.89 21.67 -2.05
CA LEU A 192 -4.67 20.40 -2.74
C LEU A 192 -3.38 20.41 -3.57
N ASN A 193 -3.05 21.54 -4.19
CA ASN A 193 -1.83 21.64 -4.98
C ASN A 193 -0.62 21.41 -4.10
N VAL A 194 -0.53 22.12 -2.97
CA VAL A 194 0.57 21.96 -2.00
C VAL A 194 0.65 20.51 -1.51
N ILE A 195 -0.48 19.91 -1.10
CA ILE A 195 -0.51 18.52 -0.64
C ILE A 195 -0.03 17.56 -1.71
N SER A 196 -0.51 17.69 -2.95
CA SER A 196 -0.13 16.79 -4.04
C SER A 196 1.36 16.89 -4.35
N TYR A 197 1.95 18.09 -4.36
CA TYR A 197 3.40 18.25 -4.52
C TYR A 197 4.19 17.62 -3.37
N VAL A 198 3.75 17.83 -2.13
CA VAL A 198 4.38 17.22 -0.95
C VAL A 198 4.31 15.69 -1.03
N ILE A 199 3.16 15.11 -1.39
CA ILE A 199 3.01 13.66 -1.57
C ILE A 199 3.96 13.15 -2.65
N LEU A 200 4.03 13.82 -3.80
CA LEU A 200 4.90 13.42 -4.90
C LEU A 200 6.38 13.42 -4.47
N ILE A 201 6.83 14.50 -3.83
CA ILE A 201 8.22 14.64 -3.33
C ILE A 201 8.52 13.59 -2.24
N MET A 202 7.62 13.42 -1.28
CA MET A 202 7.83 12.44 -0.20
C MET A 202 7.84 11.00 -0.73
N THR A 203 7.03 10.69 -1.74
CA THR A 203 7.01 9.38 -2.40
C THR A 203 8.29 9.11 -3.17
N THR A 204 8.83 10.08 -3.90
CA THR A 204 10.10 9.90 -4.62
C THR A 204 11.25 9.71 -3.63
N ILE A 205 11.36 10.55 -2.60
CA ILE A 205 12.38 10.43 -1.54
C ILE A 205 12.29 9.07 -0.83
N SER A 206 11.08 8.64 -0.45
CA SER A 206 10.88 7.37 0.25
C SER A 206 11.22 6.17 -0.63
N SER A 207 10.88 6.23 -1.92
CA SER A 207 11.22 5.18 -2.88
C SER A 207 12.74 5.08 -3.09
N LEU A 208 13.42 6.22 -3.26
CA LEU A 208 14.88 6.28 -3.36
C LEU A 208 15.56 5.72 -2.11
N THR A 209 15.08 6.12 -0.94
CA THR A 209 15.56 5.62 0.35
C THR A 209 15.43 4.10 0.43
N PHE A 210 14.29 3.55 -0.03
CA PHE A 210 14.08 2.11 -0.08
C PHE A 210 15.08 1.37 -0.98
N PHE A 211 15.35 1.89 -2.18
CA PHE A 211 16.36 1.30 -3.08
C PHE A 211 17.77 1.34 -2.46
N ILE A 212 18.13 2.46 -1.82
CA ILE A 212 19.39 2.60 -1.09
C ILE A 212 19.48 1.55 0.04
N LEU A 213 18.41 1.36 0.82
CA LEU A 213 18.35 0.34 1.86
C LEU A 213 18.54 -1.07 1.31
N LEU A 214 17.97 -1.38 0.15
CA LEU A 214 18.14 -2.68 -0.51
C LEU A 214 19.61 -2.92 -0.88
N ILE A 215 20.30 -1.90 -1.40
CA ILE A 215 21.73 -1.97 -1.73
C ILE A 215 22.58 -2.13 -0.47
N ILE A 216 22.30 -1.34 0.57
CA ILE A 216 23.04 -1.40 1.85
C ILE A 216 22.89 -2.78 2.50
N ASN A 217 21.66 -3.29 2.62
CA ASN A 217 21.43 -4.61 3.22
C ASN A 217 22.07 -5.74 2.40
N LYS A 218 22.11 -5.63 1.06
CA LYS A 218 22.84 -6.58 0.21
C LYS A 218 24.35 -6.55 0.50
N LYS A 219 24.95 -5.36 0.61
CA LYS A 219 26.38 -5.20 0.97
C LYS A 219 26.68 -5.74 2.37
N LEU A 220 25.83 -5.44 3.36
CA LEU A 220 25.97 -5.96 4.73
C LEU A 220 25.90 -7.50 4.76
N TYR A 221 24.97 -8.09 4.00
CA TYR A 221 24.87 -9.54 3.88
C TYR A 221 26.14 -10.17 3.31
N ILE A 222 26.67 -9.64 2.20
CA ILE A 222 27.93 -10.12 1.60
C ILE A 222 29.09 -10.02 2.61
N LYS A 223 29.23 -8.87 3.29
CA LYS A 223 30.28 -8.66 4.30
C LYS A 223 30.15 -9.62 5.49
N SER A 224 28.93 -9.92 5.92
CA SER A 224 28.67 -10.88 7.00
C SER A 224 29.02 -12.32 6.63
N ASN A 225 29.00 -12.66 5.33
CA ASN A 225 29.39 -13.97 4.83
C ASN A 225 30.92 -14.18 4.87
N LEU A 226 31.70 -13.09 4.80
CA LEU A 226 33.17 -13.14 4.71
C LEU A 226 33.87 -13.16 6.07
N ARG A 227 33.23 -12.64 7.13
CA ARG A 227 33.79 -12.65 8.49
C ARG A 227 33.12 -13.75 9.31
N PHE A 228 33.88 -14.78 9.69
CA PHE A 228 33.44 -15.82 10.63
C PHE A 228 33.86 -15.45 12.05
N SER A 229 32.92 -15.06 12.91
CA SER A 229 33.14 -14.84 14.34
C SER A 229 31.93 -15.33 15.15
N LYS A 230 32.16 -15.70 16.41
CA LYS A 230 31.25 -16.53 17.23
C LYS A 230 29.87 -15.92 17.54
N ASN A 231 29.69 -14.61 17.39
CA ASN A 231 28.38 -13.93 17.59
C ASN A 231 27.63 -13.62 16.28
N ILE A 232 28.15 -14.05 15.12
CA ILE A 232 27.67 -13.61 13.81
C ILE A 232 26.37 -14.29 13.38
N LEU A 233 26.05 -15.48 13.90
CA LEU A 233 24.92 -16.28 13.39
C LEU A 233 23.58 -15.55 13.54
N SER A 234 23.27 -15.03 14.74
CA SER A 234 22.03 -14.27 15.00
C SER A 234 21.93 -13.03 14.11
N THR A 235 23.01 -12.24 14.03
CA THR A 235 23.06 -11.03 13.20
C THR A 235 22.95 -11.33 11.71
N LYS A 236 23.51 -12.44 11.24
CA LYS A 236 23.43 -12.88 9.84
C LYS A 236 21.99 -13.28 9.49
N TYR A 237 21.30 -13.97 10.39
CA TYR A 237 19.88 -14.30 10.22
C TYR A 237 19.01 -13.05 10.16
N GLN A 238 19.23 -12.09 11.04
CA GLN A 238 18.49 -10.81 11.05
C GLN A 238 18.73 -9.98 9.78
N ILE A 239 19.98 -9.88 9.29
CA ILE A 239 20.29 -9.19 8.03
C ILE A 239 19.65 -9.91 6.84
N LEU A 240 19.70 -11.24 6.81
CA LEU A 240 19.08 -12.04 5.74
C LEU A 240 17.57 -11.89 5.73
N GLU A 241 16.92 -11.94 6.90
CA GLU A 241 15.48 -11.74 7.04
C GLU A 241 15.07 -10.34 6.55
N ASN A 242 15.77 -9.30 6.99
CA ASN A 242 15.53 -7.94 6.50
C ASN A 242 15.68 -7.85 4.98
N LEU A 243 16.72 -8.47 4.40
CA LEU A 243 16.93 -8.46 2.94
C LEU A 243 15.82 -9.20 2.18
N LEU A 244 15.41 -10.39 2.65
CA LEU A 244 14.32 -11.15 2.06
C LEU A 244 12.99 -10.39 2.14
N PHE A 245 12.78 -9.71 3.26
CA PHE A 245 11.60 -8.89 3.50
C PHE A 245 11.55 -7.67 2.57
N LEU A 246 12.66 -6.92 2.46
CA LEU A 246 12.77 -5.80 1.52
C LEU A 246 12.53 -6.26 0.08
N LYS A 247 13.07 -7.41 -0.32
CA LYS A 247 12.80 -7.98 -1.65
C LYS A 247 11.31 -8.32 -1.86
N ALA A 248 10.60 -8.77 -0.83
CA ALA A 248 9.18 -9.07 -0.94
C ALA A 248 8.28 -7.84 -0.95
N LEU A 249 8.71 -6.73 -0.32
CA LEU A 249 8.05 -5.43 -0.40
C LEU A 249 8.35 -4.68 -1.71
N LEU A 250 9.41 -5.03 -2.42
CA LEU A 250 9.83 -4.33 -3.64
C LEU A 250 8.70 -4.17 -4.69
N PRO A 251 7.88 -5.19 -5.02
CA PRO A 251 6.78 -5.02 -5.97
C PRO A 251 5.71 -4.04 -5.49
N CYS A 252 5.42 -4.03 -4.19
CA CYS A 252 4.49 -3.06 -3.58
C CYS A 252 4.99 -1.63 -3.79
N ILE A 253 6.29 -1.41 -3.61
CA ILE A 253 6.93 -0.09 -3.70
C ILE A 253 7.02 0.38 -5.15
N LEU A 254 7.35 -0.53 -6.06
CA LEU A 254 7.33 -0.22 -7.50
C LEU A 254 5.93 0.16 -7.97
N ASN A 255 4.90 -0.60 -7.58
CA ASN A 255 3.52 -0.26 -7.91
C ASN A 255 3.11 1.09 -7.30
N PHE A 256 3.43 1.34 -6.02
CA PHE A 256 3.14 2.61 -5.36
C PHE A 256 3.81 3.78 -6.08
N LEU A 257 5.09 3.65 -6.44
CA LEU A 257 5.85 4.67 -7.17
C LEU A 257 5.25 4.93 -8.56
N ILE A 258 4.99 3.89 -9.34
CA ILE A 258 4.41 4.01 -10.70
C ILE A 258 3.07 4.72 -10.63
N SER A 259 2.18 4.27 -9.74
CA SER A 259 0.86 4.89 -9.56
C SER A 259 0.96 6.35 -9.10
N SER A 260 1.89 6.67 -8.20
CA SER A 260 2.11 8.04 -7.73
C SER A 260 2.65 8.96 -8.82
N VAL A 261 3.59 8.48 -9.65
CA VAL A 261 4.12 9.26 -10.78
C VAL A 261 3.03 9.51 -11.81
N LEU A 262 2.26 8.49 -12.21
CA LEU A 262 1.16 8.65 -13.17
C LEU A 262 0.10 9.65 -12.65
N ASN A 263 -0.29 9.53 -11.38
CA ASN A 263 -1.22 10.48 -10.77
C ASN A 263 -0.64 11.89 -10.65
N GLY A 264 0.65 12.03 -10.33
CA GLY A 264 1.34 13.31 -10.30
C GLY A 264 1.34 14.00 -11.67
N MET A 265 1.62 13.26 -12.74
CA MET A 265 1.58 13.77 -14.11
C MET A 265 0.17 14.23 -14.51
N LEU A 266 -0.86 13.43 -14.21
CA LEU A 266 -2.25 13.83 -14.44
C LEU A 266 -2.64 15.08 -13.66
N PHE A 267 -2.21 15.17 -12.39
CA PHE A 267 -2.53 16.31 -11.55
C PHE A 267 -1.86 17.60 -12.04
N ILE A 268 -0.59 17.54 -12.46
CA ILE A 268 0.11 18.67 -13.10
C ILE A 268 -0.62 19.10 -14.37
N TYR A 269 -1.06 18.13 -15.19
CA TYR A 269 -1.85 18.42 -16.39
C TYR A 269 -3.17 19.12 -16.07
N ILE A 270 -3.94 18.61 -15.10
CA ILE A 270 -5.21 19.21 -14.66
C ILE A 270 -4.99 20.63 -14.15
N ILE A 271 -3.95 20.88 -13.35
CA ILE A 271 -3.61 22.23 -12.89
C ILE A 271 -3.30 23.15 -14.06
N SER A 272 -2.48 22.68 -15.02
CA SER A 272 -2.14 23.48 -16.20
C SER A 272 -3.39 23.91 -16.98
N GLU A 273 -4.36 23.01 -17.11
CA GLU A 273 -5.65 23.34 -17.75
C GLU A 273 -6.53 24.27 -16.91
N LEU A 274 -6.50 24.16 -15.59
CA LEU A 274 -7.20 25.08 -14.68
C LEU A 274 -6.61 26.50 -14.72
N ILE A 275 -5.28 26.63 -14.83
CA ILE A 275 -4.60 27.94 -14.92
C ILE A 275 -5.00 28.68 -16.21
N LYS A 276 -5.23 27.95 -17.30
CA LYS A 276 -5.69 28.52 -18.58
C LYS A 276 -7.14 29.06 -18.53
N GLY A 277 -7.85 28.86 -17.43
CA GLY A 277 -9.25 29.27 -17.27
C GLY A 277 -10.26 28.25 -17.81
N ILE A 278 -11.43 28.19 -17.19
CA ILE A 278 -12.57 27.36 -17.59
C ILE A 278 -13.56 28.26 -18.33
N ASN A 279 -13.52 28.24 -19.65
CA ASN A 279 -14.30 29.15 -20.50
C ASN A 279 -15.58 28.50 -21.06
N SER A 280 -15.76 27.19 -20.88
CA SER A 280 -16.92 26.44 -21.36
C SER A 280 -17.30 25.28 -20.43
N LEU A 281 -18.59 24.91 -20.46
CA LEU A 281 -19.12 23.74 -19.74
C LEU A 281 -18.44 22.44 -20.18
N GLU A 282 -18.16 22.30 -21.48
CA GLU A 282 -17.44 21.14 -22.02
C GLU A 282 -16.05 20.98 -21.41
N LYS A 283 -15.33 22.10 -21.23
CA LYS A 283 -14.01 22.09 -20.60
C LYS A 283 -14.09 21.73 -19.11
N GLU A 284 -15.15 22.15 -18.43
CA GLU A 284 -15.40 21.75 -17.04
C GLU A 284 -15.64 20.24 -16.92
N ILE A 285 -16.50 19.67 -17.77
CA ILE A 285 -16.78 18.23 -17.82
C ILE A 285 -15.50 17.45 -18.12
N TYR A 286 -14.72 17.90 -19.11
CA TYR A 286 -13.45 17.30 -19.48
C TYR A 286 -12.47 17.25 -18.30
N ILE A 287 -12.33 18.35 -17.54
CA ILE A 287 -11.46 18.40 -16.36
C ILE A 287 -11.94 17.43 -15.28
N VAL A 288 -13.25 17.33 -15.07
CA VAL A 288 -13.84 16.37 -14.12
C VAL A 288 -13.54 14.93 -14.54
N GLU A 289 -13.75 14.58 -15.81
CA GLU A 289 -13.44 13.26 -16.37
C GLU A 289 -11.95 12.93 -16.24
N MET A 290 -11.06 13.87 -16.56
CA MET A 290 -9.62 13.72 -16.37
C MET A 290 -9.27 13.47 -14.91
N GLY A 291 -9.93 14.16 -13.98
CA GLY A 291 -9.81 13.89 -12.56
C GLY A 291 -10.24 12.47 -12.17
N GLN A 292 -11.29 11.94 -12.81
CA GLN A 292 -11.75 10.55 -12.57
C GLN A 292 -10.78 9.50 -13.13
N ILE A 293 -9.96 9.82 -14.13
CA ILE A 293 -8.90 8.89 -14.60
C ILE A 293 -7.89 8.60 -13.48
N SER A 294 -7.57 9.59 -12.64
CA SER A 294 -6.72 9.36 -11.45
C SER A 294 -7.33 8.32 -10.50
N ASP A 295 -8.67 8.25 -10.44
CA ASP A 295 -9.39 7.30 -9.59
C ASP A 295 -9.24 5.86 -10.12
N ILE A 296 -9.20 5.65 -11.45
CA ILE A 296 -8.88 4.36 -12.08
C ILE A 296 -7.47 3.90 -11.69
N ILE A 297 -6.48 4.79 -11.74
CA ILE A 297 -5.09 4.44 -11.39
C ILE A 297 -5.01 3.90 -9.97
N PHE A 298 -5.66 4.57 -9.00
CA PHE A 298 -5.72 4.08 -7.62
C PHE A 298 -6.43 2.73 -7.49
N SER A 299 -7.51 2.53 -8.24
CA SER A 299 -8.27 1.27 -8.22
C SER A 299 -7.40 0.10 -8.71
N ILE A 300 -6.60 0.32 -9.75
CA ILE A 300 -5.60 -0.65 -10.22
C ILE A 300 -4.54 -0.89 -9.14
N SER A 301 -4.08 0.14 -8.42
CA SER A 301 -3.16 -0.03 -7.28
C SER A 301 -3.76 -0.89 -6.18
N PHE A 302 -5.05 -0.71 -5.85
CA PHE A 302 -5.75 -1.48 -4.80
C PHE A 302 -5.91 -2.96 -5.15
N VAL A 303 -5.90 -3.31 -6.43
CA VAL A 303 -5.83 -4.70 -6.89
C VAL A 303 -4.38 -5.20 -6.85
N THR A 304 -3.48 -4.46 -7.50
CA THR A 304 -2.12 -4.93 -7.78
C THR A 304 -1.24 -4.98 -6.53
N ILE A 305 -1.35 -4.04 -5.61
CA ILE A 305 -0.55 -4.01 -4.37
C ILE A 305 -0.86 -5.21 -3.48
N PRO A 306 -2.11 -5.47 -3.04
CA PRO A 306 -2.42 -6.64 -2.22
C PRO A 306 -2.11 -7.95 -2.92
N LEU A 307 -2.39 -8.06 -4.23
CA LEU A 307 -2.13 -9.27 -5.01
C LEU A 307 -0.63 -9.59 -5.09
N THR A 308 0.18 -8.64 -5.55
CA THR A 308 1.62 -8.86 -5.72
C THR A 308 2.30 -9.12 -4.39
N THR A 309 1.94 -8.36 -3.35
CA THR A 309 2.47 -8.55 -2.00
C THR A 309 2.06 -9.90 -1.42
N TYR A 310 0.81 -10.32 -1.60
CA TYR A 310 0.36 -11.64 -1.18
C TYR A 310 1.17 -12.75 -1.87
N ILE A 311 1.38 -12.67 -3.19
CA ILE A 311 2.16 -13.66 -3.94
C ILE A 311 3.60 -13.73 -3.44
N THR A 312 4.29 -12.59 -3.27
CA THR A 312 5.68 -12.58 -2.80
C THR A 312 5.79 -13.08 -1.37
N PHE A 313 4.88 -12.68 -0.49
CA PHE A 313 4.85 -13.11 0.90
C PHE A 313 4.53 -14.61 1.03
N LYS A 314 3.65 -15.15 0.19
CA LYS A 314 3.37 -16.59 0.11
C LYS A 314 4.58 -17.38 -0.38
N ARG A 315 5.35 -16.86 -1.34
CA ARG A 315 6.62 -17.45 -1.79
C ARG A 315 7.66 -17.46 -0.67
N LEU A 316 7.82 -16.35 0.05
CA LEU A 316 8.67 -16.29 1.25
C LEU A 316 8.28 -17.37 2.25
N LYS A 317 6.99 -17.51 2.58
CA LYS A 317 6.48 -18.55 3.48
C LYS A 317 6.90 -19.96 3.04
N LYS A 318 6.74 -20.28 1.75
CA LYS A 318 7.14 -21.60 1.22
C LYS A 318 8.63 -21.87 1.42
N MET A 319 9.49 -20.85 1.26
CA MET A 319 10.93 -20.99 1.50
C MET A 319 11.26 -21.25 2.98
N TYR A 320 10.62 -20.51 3.90
CA TYR A 320 10.80 -20.75 5.34
C TYR A 320 10.36 -22.17 5.75
N LEU A 321 9.23 -22.65 5.27
CA LEU A 321 8.73 -23.99 5.57
C LEU A 321 9.62 -25.10 4.96
N LYS A 322 10.08 -24.94 3.71
CA LYS A 322 10.97 -25.91 3.06
C LYS A 322 12.30 -26.07 3.81
N LYS A 323 12.83 -24.97 4.36
CA LYS A 323 14.06 -24.98 5.16
C LYS A 323 13.89 -25.71 6.49
N ASN A 324 12.74 -25.55 7.16
CA ASN A 324 12.46 -26.27 8.41
C ASN A 324 12.24 -27.78 8.19
N ASN A 325 11.63 -28.17 7.06
CA ASN A 325 11.41 -29.58 6.76
C ASN A 325 12.71 -30.32 6.43
N HIS A 326 13.65 -29.72 5.68
CA HIS A 326 14.96 -30.35 5.44
C HIS A 326 15.74 -30.60 6.73
N ASN A 327 15.72 -29.66 7.68
CA ASN A 327 16.37 -29.83 8.98
C ASN A 327 15.74 -30.95 9.84
N LEU A 328 14.47 -31.30 9.62
CA LEU A 328 13.77 -32.40 10.32
C LEU A 328 14.04 -33.78 9.69
N TYR A 329 14.31 -33.84 8.38
CA TYR A 329 14.60 -35.09 7.69
C TYR A 329 16.07 -35.54 7.85
N ASP A 330 17.02 -34.60 7.98
CA ASP A 330 18.43 -34.96 8.18
C ASP A 330 18.72 -35.47 9.60
N VAL A 331 17.95 -35.04 10.61
CA VAL A 331 18.09 -35.52 12.00
C VAL A 331 17.56 -36.97 12.17
N LYS A 332 16.63 -37.43 11.34
CA LYS A 332 16.07 -38.80 11.44
C LYS A 332 16.85 -39.86 10.65
N LYS A 333 17.90 -39.51 9.89
CA LYS A 333 18.68 -40.46 9.07
C LYS A 333 20.13 -40.68 9.49
N GLN A 334 20.64 -40.00 10.51
CA GLN A 334 21.95 -40.34 11.07
C GLN A 334 21.81 -41.48 12.09
N LYS A 335 21.75 -42.72 11.58
CA LYS A 335 22.35 -43.85 12.31
C LYS A 335 23.82 -43.51 12.45
N VAL A 336 24.24 -43.10 13.64
CA VAL A 336 25.64 -42.77 13.96
C VAL A 336 26.53 -43.96 13.58
N PRO A 337 27.38 -43.85 12.55
CA PRO A 337 28.46 -44.79 12.36
C PRO A 337 29.53 -44.42 13.40
N LYS A 338 29.86 -45.35 14.29
CA LYS A 338 31.05 -45.24 15.12
C LYS A 338 32.27 -45.19 14.20
N ASN A 339 33.12 -44.19 14.44
CA ASN A 339 34.46 -44.00 13.89
C ASN A 339 34.55 -43.79 12.36
N ASN A 340 34.73 -42.53 11.97
CA ASN A 340 35.97 -42.06 11.35
C ASN A 340 35.89 -40.54 11.16
N GLN A 341 37.03 -39.85 11.27
CA GLN A 341 37.17 -38.41 11.11
C GLN A 341 36.82 -38.02 9.66
N ILE A 342 35.56 -37.65 9.42
CA ILE A 342 35.12 -37.09 8.14
C ILE A 342 35.30 -35.58 8.21
N GLN A 343 36.17 -35.04 7.35
CA GLN A 343 36.22 -33.60 7.10
C GLN A 343 34.89 -33.14 6.48
N PRO A 344 34.26 -32.06 6.99
CA PRO A 344 32.95 -31.63 6.53
C PRO A 344 33.02 -31.10 5.10
N THR A 345 32.28 -31.72 4.17
CA THR A 345 32.26 -31.36 2.74
C THR A 345 31.16 -30.37 2.38
N THR A 346 30.16 -30.15 3.26
CA THR A 346 29.08 -29.19 3.01
C THR A 346 28.91 -28.15 4.12
N VAL A 347 28.36 -26.98 3.76
CA VAL A 347 28.05 -25.89 4.70
C VAL A 347 27.10 -26.33 5.82
N ASN A 348 26.24 -27.33 5.55
CA ASN A 348 25.35 -27.93 6.55
C ASN A 348 26.12 -28.79 7.56
N ASP A 349 27.16 -29.50 7.15
CA ASP A 349 28.00 -30.30 8.07
C ASP A 349 28.79 -29.40 9.02
N ILE A 350 29.25 -28.25 8.52
CA ILE A 350 29.88 -27.20 9.34
C ILE A 350 28.87 -26.64 10.35
N TYR A 351 27.62 -26.42 9.93
CA TYR A 351 26.52 -25.93 10.77
C TYR A 351 26.22 -26.88 11.94
N PHE A 352 26.05 -28.19 11.71
CA PHE A 352 25.75 -29.15 12.77
C PHE A 352 26.97 -29.45 13.67
N ASN A 353 28.19 -29.47 13.12
CA ASN A 353 29.39 -29.62 13.95
C ASN A 353 29.62 -28.43 14.90
N GLN A 354 29.28 -27.21 14.48
CA GLN A 354 29.38 -26.03 15.35
C GLN A 354 28.29 -26.01 16.42
N PHE A 355 27.07 -26.44 16.07
CA PHE A 355 25.97 -26.55 17.04
C PHE A 355 26.27 -27.60 18.12
N ASN A 356 26.79 -28.77 17.75
CA ASN A 356 27.21 -29.81 18.69
C ASN A 356 28.33 -29.33 19.62
N LYS A 357 29.34 -28.62 19.08
CA LYS A 357 30.41 -28.04 19.91
C LYS A 357 29.88 -27.03 20.94
N GLN A 358 28.89 -26.22 20.59
CA GLN A 358 28.29 -25.27 21.53
C GLN A 358 27.45 -25.97 22.60
N TRP A 359 26.75 -27.04 22.21
CA TRP A 359 25.93 -27.85 23.12
C TRP A 359 26.79 -28.61 24.13
N ASP A 360 27.93 -29.16 23.70
CA ASP A 360 28.84 -29.90 24.57
C ASP A 360 29.66 -28.98 25.50
N CYS A 361 29.90 -27.72 25.12
CA CYS A 361 30.50 -26.72 26.01
C CYS A 361 29.59 -26.27 27.17
N GLN A 362 28.28 -26.56 27.12
CA GLN A 362 27.32 -26.23 28.18
C GLN A 362 27.07 -27.37 29.16
N LYS A 363 27.59 -28.58 28.90
CA LYS A 363 27.49 -29.67 29.87
C LYS A 363 28.52 -29.43 30.97
N PRO A 364 28.13 -29.31 32.25
CA PRO A 364 29.09 -29.31 33.33
C PRO A 364 29.89 -30.61 33.27
N LYS A 365 31.22 -30.50 33.32
CA LYS A 365 32.10 -31.67 33.49
C LYS A 365 31.69 -32.32 34.81
N LYS A 366 31.13 -33.53 34.73
CA LYS A 366 30.95 -34.40 35.90
C LYS A 366 32.28 -35.00 36.30
#